data_AF-A0A9E0DMF9-F1
#
_entry.id   AF-A0A9E0DMF9-F1
#
_cell.length_a   1.000
_cell.length_b   1.000
_cell.length_c   1.000
_cell.angle_alpha   90.00
_cell.angle_beta   90.00
_cell.angle_gamma   90.00
#
_symmetry.space_group_name_H-M   'P 1'
#
loop_
_entity.id
_entity.type
_entity.pdbx_description
1 polymer ?
#
loop_
_entity_poly.entity_id
_entity_poly.type
_entity_poly.pdbx_seq_one_letter_code
_entity_poly.pdbx_strand_id
1 'polypeptide(L)'
;MKKFIIASICVILLFLTVYLLFWPVPIKPVAWDAPKAPGYVGPHEVNTKLAALKMIDLGNEEGPEHIFIGKDGKLYTTVASGNILRMNPDGSNQEVFINTGGRVLGFDFDGRGNMIAADAVKGLLSISRDKQITLLTDKVYGDPIRYA
;
A
#
# COMPACT_ATOMS: atom_id res chain seq x y z
N MET A 1 -11.48 16.04 57.01
CA MET A 1 -11.25 14.92 56.05
C MET A 1 -11.09 15.40 54.60
N LYS A 2 -12.07 16.07 53.98
CA LYS A 2 -11.97 16.53 52.56
C LYS A 2 -10.74 17.41 52.24
N LYS A 3 -10.39 18.37 53.10
CA LYS A 3 -9.21 19.25 52.91
C LYS A 3 -7.88 18.47 52.91
N PHE A 4 -7.78 17.44 53.74
CA PHE A 4 -6.59 16.57 53.80
C PHE A 4 -6.49 15.69 52.54
N ILE A 5 -7.61 15.16 52.05
CA ILE A 5 -7.64 14.38 50.80
C ILE A 5 -7.22 15.24 49.60
N ILE A 6 -7.74 16.45 49.49
CA ILE A 6 -7.37 17.40 48.41
C ILE A 6 -5.88 17.74 48.49
N ALA A 7 -5.37 18.04 49.69
CA ALA A 7 -3.94 18.33 49.88
C ALA A 7 -3.05 17.15 49.47
N SER A 8 -3.41 15.92 49.84
CA SER A 8 -2.65 14.72 49.45
C SER A 8 -2.65 14.50 47.93
N ILE A 9 -3.79 14.70 47.26
CA ILE A 9 -3.88 14.60 45.79
C ILE A 9 -2.97 15.66 45.13
N CYS A 10 -3.00 16.90 45.62
CA CYS A 10 -2.13 17.96 45.10
C CYS A 10 -0.64 17.62 45.24
N VAL A 11 -0.24 17.03 46.37
CA VAL A 11 1.14 16.60 46.60
C VAL A 11 1.55 15.47 45.64
N ILE A 12 0.68 14.47 45.44
CA ILE A 12 0.95 13.38 44.48
C ILE A 12 1.08 13.91 43.06
N LEU A 13 0.17 14.80 42.64
CA LEU A 13 0.24 15.42 41.31
C LEU A 13 1.51 16.25 41.14
N LEU A 14 1.94 16.96 42.19
CA LEU A 14 3.20 17.70 42.17
C LEU A 14 4.39 16.76 41.96
N PHE A 15 4.48 15.67 42.71
CA PHE A 15 5.56 14.69 42.55
C PHE A 15 5.53 13.99 41.19
N LEU A 16 4.36 13.63 40.67
CA LEU A 16 4.24 13.05 39.34
C LEU A 16 4.67 14.03 38.25
N THR A 17 4.33 15.31 38.39
CA THR A 17 4.73 16.37 37.45
C THR A 17 6.23 16.57 37.46
N VAL A 18 6.85 16.65 38.65
CA VAL A 18 8.31 16.73 38.79
C VAL A 18 8.97 15.50 38.18
N TYR A 19 8.45 14.31 38.47
CA TYR A 19 8.95 13.08 37.86
C TYR A 19 8.89 13.15 36.34
N LEU A 20 7.76 13.52 35.73
CA LEU A 20 7.63 13.58 34.25
C LEU A 20 8.49 14.67 33.60
N LEU A 21 8.75 15.78 34.28
CA LEU A 21 9.60 16.87 33.78
C LEU A 21 11.11 16.54 33.84
N PHE A 22 11.53 15.73 34.82
CA PHE A 22 12.94 15.43 35.08
C PHE A 22 13.30 13.96 34.85
N TRP A 23 12.35 13.12 34.42
CA TRP A 23 12.61 11.73 34.10
C TRP A 23 13.63 11.66 32.97
N PRO A 24 14.76 10.97 33.16
CA PRO A 24 15.78 10.88 32.14
C PRO A 24 15.23 10.11 30.95
N VAL A 25 15.01 10.82 29.84
CA VAL A 25 14.76 10.17 28.55
C VAL A 25 16.15 9.82 27.98
N PRO A 26 16.43 8.55 27.64
CA PRO A 26 17.75 8.14 27.14
C PRO A 26 18.08 8.65 25.72
N ILE A 27 17.24 9.55 25.19
CA ILE A 27 17.34 10.11 23.85
C ILE A 27 17.76 11.58 24.00
N LYS A 28 18.86 11.95 23.37
CA LYS A 28 19.23 13.36 23.17
C LYS A 28 18.57 13.83 21.88
N PRO A 29 17.49 14.63 21.91
CA PRO A 29 16.93 15.17 20.69
C PRO A 29 17.97 16.06 20.02
N VAL A 30 18.24 15.80 18.74
CA VAL A 30 19.10 16.64 17.91
C VAL A 30 18.23 17.15 16.76
N ALA A 31 18.26 18.46 16.53
CA ALA A 31 17.62 19.02 15.35
C ALA A 31 18.35 18.51 14.11
N TRP A 32 17.60 17.99 13.14
CA TRP A 32 18.17 17.66 11.84
C TRP A 32 18.31 18.95 11.02
N ASP A 33 19.55 19.37 10.80
CA ASP A 33 19.87 20.42 9.83
C ASP A 33 19.93 19.80 8.43
N ALA A 34 18.78 19.80 7.75
CA ALA A 34 18.69 19.30 6.40
C ALA A 34 19.64 20.08 5.46
N PRO A 35 20.49 19.40 4.68
CA PRO A 35 21.33 20.08 3.69
C PRO A 35 20.45 20.78 2.65
N LYS A 36 20.94 21.89 2.08
CA LYS A 36 20.25 22.51 0.94
C LYS A 36 20.19 21.52 -0.21
N ALA A 37 19.01 21.32 -0.78
CA ALA A 37 18.85 20.47 -1.94
C ALA A 37 19.74 21.00 -3.09
N PRO A 38 20.56 20.15 -3.73
CA PRO A 38 21.43 20.58 -4.83
C PRO A 38 20.65 20.90 -6.12
N GLY A 39 19.33 20.70 -6.12
CA GLY A 39 18.47 20.89 -7.29
C GLY A 39 18.48 19.68 -8.23
N TYR A 40 18.11 19.92 -9.48
CA TYR A 40 18.04 18.90 -10.53
C TYR A 40 19.44 18.65 -11.15
N VAL A 41 20.25 17.85 -10.47
CA VAL A 41 21.62 17.49 -10.90
C VAL A 41 21.83 15.97 -10.89
N GLY A 42 22.79 15.48 -11.70
CA GLY A 42 23.12 14.05 -11.78
C GLY A 42 21.88 13.20 -12.14
N PRO A 43 21.56 12.16 -11.35
CA PRO A 43 20.36 11.32 -11.59
C PRO A 43 19.03 12.08 -11.61
N HIS A 44 18.98 13.30 -11.06
CA HIS A 44 17.79 14.13 -11.01
C HIS A 44 17.81 15.25 -12.05
N GLU A 45 18.73 15.25 -13.02
CA GLU A 45 18.72 16.25 -14.10
C GLU A 45 17.37 16.32 -14.83
N VAL A 46 16.96 17.54 -15.14
CA VAL A 46 15.74 17.80 -15.89
C VAL A 46 15.83 17.10 -17.24
N ASN A 47 14.82 16.31 -17.58
CA ASN A 47 14.73 15.63 -18.86
C ASN A 47 13.28 15.55 -19.35
N THR A 48 13.11 15.26 -20.63
CA THR A 48 11.82 15.21 -21.33
C THR A 48 11.46 13.79 -21.76
N LYS A 49 12.05 12.75 -21.14
CA LYS A 49 11.82 11.34 -21.55
C LYS A 49 10.35 10.94 -21.53
N LEU A 50 9.56 11.53 -20.63
CA LEU A 50 8.12 11.30 -20.49
C LEU A 50 7.26 12.38 -21.17
N ALA A 51 7.85 13.33 -21.92
CA ALA A 51 7.10 14.41 -22.55
C ALA A 51 6.08 13.93 -23.61
N ALA A 52 6.30 12.74 -24.18
CA ALA A 52 5.40 12.10 -25.13
C ALA A 52 4.69 10.87 -24.52
N LEU A 53 4.50 10.84 -23.19
CA LEU A 53 3.72 9.79 -22.55
C LEU A 53 2.30 9.76 -23.12
N LYS A 54 1.73 8.57 -23.23
CA LYS A 54 0.34 8.36 -23.62
C LYS A 54 -0.44 7.89 -22.41
N MET A 55 -1.55 8.55 -22.16
CA MET A 55 -2.50 8.11 -21.13
C MET A 55 -3.39 7.02 -21.72
N ILE A 56 -3.53 5.92 -21.00
CA ILE A 56 -4.56 4.91 -21.27
C ILE A 56 -5.77 5.27 -20.42
N ASP A 57 -6.92 5.46 -21.07
CA ASP A 57 -8.19 5.69 -20.39
C ASP A 57 -8.70 4.37 -19.81
N LEU A 58 -9.07 4.37 -18.53
CA LEU A 58 -9.63 3.22 -17.83
C LEU A 58 -11.16 3.14 -17.95
N GLY A 59 -11.79 4.12 -18.60
CA GLY A 59 -13.24 4.25 -18.69
C GLY A 59 -13.83 4.66 -17.35
N ASN A 60 -14.74 3.84 -16.81
CA ASN A 60 -15.40 4.11 -15.52
C ASN A 60 -14.61 3.56 -14.31
N GLU A 61 -13.40 3.07 -14.51
CA GLU A 61 -12.55 2.51 -13.47
C GLU A 61 -11.50 3.52 -13.00
N GLU A 62 -11.03 3.38 -11.77
CA GLU A 62 -10.04 4.27 -11.17
C GLU A 62 -9.05 3.51 -10.27
N GLY A 63 -7.98 4.19 -9.86
CA GLY A 63 -6.97 3.63 -8.97
C GLY A 63 -6.30 2.36 -9.53
N PRO A 64 -5.63 2.44 -10.70
CA PRO A 64 -4.81 1.34 -11.18
C PRO A 64 -3.65 1.09 -10.21
N GLU A 65 -3.43 -0.16 -9.82
CA GLU A 65 -2.33 -0.53 -8.90
C GLU A 65 -1.17 -1.18 -9.66
N HIS A 66 -1.19 -2.51 -9.80
CA HIS A 66 -0.11 -3.26 -10.42
C HIS A 66 -0.29 -3.35 -11.93
N ILE A 67 0.74 -2.99 -12.69
CA ILE A 67 0.79 -3.15 -14.16
C ILE A 67 1.69 -4.33 -14.51
N PHE A 68 1.17 -5.29 -15.27
CA PHE A 68 1.93 -6.44 -15.74
C PHE A 68 1.68 -6.71 -17.22
N ILE A 69 2.74 -6.98 -17.99
CA ILE A 69 2.60 -7.46 -19.38
C ILE A 69 2.78 -8.97 -19.38
N GLY A 70 1.68 -9.68 -19.66
CA GLY A 70 1.62 -11.13 -19.71
C GLY A 70 2.46 -11.73 -20.83
N LYS A 71 2.74 -13.03 -20.72
CA LYS A 71 3.37 -13.82 -21.81
C LYS A 71 2.50 -13.87 -23.07
N ASP A 72 1.22 -13.57 -22.95
CA ASP A 72 0.28 -13.41 -24.06
C ASP A 72 0.37 -12.02 -24.73
N GLY A 73 1.28 -11.16 -24.28
CA GLY A 73 1.49 -9.80 -24.78
C GLY A 73 0.43 -8.79 -24.34
N LYS A 74 -0.46 -9.16 -23.41
CA LYS A 74 -1.51 -8.27 -22.91
C LYS A 74 -1.05 -7.54 -21.65
N LEU A 75 -1.50 -6.30 -21.52
CA LEU A 75 -1.37 -5.53 -20.29
C LEU A 75 -2.50 -5.91 -19.34
N TYR A 76 -2.15 -6.13 -18.08
CA TYR A 76 -3.06 -6.37 -16.98
C TYR A 76 -2.90 -5.25 -15.95
N THR A 77 -4.02 -4.75 -15.43
CA THR A 77 -4.04 -3.85 -14.27
C THR A 77 -5.17 -4.20 -13.34
N THR A 78 -4.99 -3.98 -12.04
CA THR A 78 -6.07 -4.08 -11.06
C THR A 78 -6.56 -2.70 -10.69
N VAL A 79 -7.85 -2.56 -10.34
CA VAL A 79 -8.49 -1.26 -10.13
C VAL A 79 -9.39 -1.21 -8.89
N ALA A 80 -9.68 0.01 -8.45
CA ALA A 80 -11.00 0.45 -7.98
C ALA A 80 -11.92 -0.63 -7.40
N SER A 81 -12.77 -1.06 -8.30
CA SER A 81 -13.92 -1.94 -8.16
C SER A 81 -13.61 -3.40 -7.83
N GLY A 82 -12.34 -3.79 -7.72
CA GLY A 82 -11.92 -5.19 -7.62
C GLY A 82 -11.84 -5.90 -8.97
N ASN A 83 -12.09 -5.18 -10.07
CA ASN A 83 -11.80 -5.68 -11.41
C ASN A 83 -10.30 -5.80 -11.64
N ILE A 84 -9.94 -6.84 -12.40
CA ILE A 84 -8.66 -6.97 -13.08
C ILE A 84 -8.96 -6.74 -14.55
N LEU A 85 -8.42 -5.66 -15.10
CA LEU A 85 -8.56 -5.29 -16.50
C LEU A 85 -7.45 -5.96 -17.31
N ARG A 86 -7.77 -6.35 -18.55
CA ARG A 86 -6.84 -6.88 -19.53
C ARG A 86 -7.04 -6.13 -20.84
N MET A 87 -5.95 -5.73 -21.48
CA MET A 87 -5.98 -4.93 -22.70
C MET A 87 -4.71 -5.13 -23.54
N ASN A 88 -4.68 -4.60 -24.76
CA ASN A 88 -3.42 -4.43 -25.48
C ASN A 88 -2.53 -3.40 -24.76
N PRO A 89 -1.20 -3.42 -24.92
CA PRO A 89 -0.31 -2.45 -24.27
C PRO A 89 -0.55 -0.98 -24.62
N ASP A 90 -1.30 -0.70 -25.68
CA ASP A 90 -1.74 0.65 -26.07
C ASP A 90 -3.10 1.08 -25.47
N GLY A 91 -3.71 0.23 -24.63
CA GLY A 91 -5.02 0.44 -24.03
C GLY A 91 -6.21 -0.06 -24.85
N SER A 92 -5.99 -0.49 -26.09
CA SER A 92 -7.08 -0.99 -26.94
C SER A 92 -7.58 -2.37 -26.50
N ASN A 93 -8.82 -2.71 -26.88
CA ASN A 93 -9.47 -3.98 -26.51
C ASN A 93 -9.48 -4.24 -25.00
N GLN A 94 -9.76 -3.20 -24.21
CA GLN A 94 -9.91 -3.32 -22.76
C GLN A 94 -11.13 -4.19 -22.43
N GLU A 95 -10.91 -5.19 -21.57
CA GLU A 95 -11.94 -6.09 -21.04
C GLU A 95 -11.73 -6.30 -19.54
N VAL A 96 -12.81 -6.64 -18.83
CA VAL A 96 -12.71 -7.19 -17.49
C VAL A 96 -12.25 -8.64 -17.60
N PHE A 97 -11.03 -8.91 -17.15
CA PHE A 97 -10.51 -10.27 -17.08
C PHE A 97 -11.26 -11.08 -16.02
N ILE A 98 -11.35 -10.55 -14.81
CA ILE A 98 -12.07 -11.14 -13.67
C ILE A 98 -12.33 -10.08 -12.59
N ASN A 99 -13.30 -10.31 -11.72
CA ASN A 99 -13.51 -9.53 -10.50
C ASN A 99 -13.32 -10.45 -9.28
N THR A 100 -12.48 -10.04 -8.31
CA THR A 100 -12.22 -10.86 -7.11
C THR A 100 -13.23 -10.64 -5.98
N GLY A 101 -14.08 -9.61 -6.09
CA GLY A 101 -14.93 -9.11 -5.02
C GLY A 101 -14.14 -8.49 -3.86
N GLY A 102 -12.87 -8.15 -4.08
CA GLY A 102 -11.96 -7.53 -3.12
C GLY A 102 -11.19 -6.37 -3.75
N ARG A 103 -9.92 -6.19 -3.37
CA ARG A 103 -9.04 -5.17 -3.97
C ARG A 103 -7.63 -5.70 -4.10
N VAL A 104 -7.28 -6.16 -5.31
CA VAL A 104 -5.93 -6.62 -5.62
C VAL A 104 -4.99 -5.43 -5.78
N LEU A 105 -3.90 -5.43 -5.01
CA LEU A 105 -2.86 -4.39 -5.06
C LEU A 105 -1.60 -4.86 -5.80
N GLY A 106 -1.39 -6.17 -5.89
CA GLY A 106 -0.25 -6.77 -6.57
C GLY A 106 -0.55 -8.17 -7.06
N PHE A 107 0.05 -8.58 -8.17
CA PHE A 107 -0.04 -9.94 -8.66
C PHE A 107 1.16 -10.32 -9.53
N ASP A 108 1.36 -11.62 -9.76
CA ASP A 108 2.25 -12.16 -10.78
C ASP A 108 1.70 -13.50 -11.27
N PHE A 109 2.19 -14.01 -12.40
CA PHE A 109 1.82 -15.33 -12.92
C PHE A 109 2.82 -16.41 -12.49
N ASP A 110 2.31 -17.50 -11.92
CA ASP A 110 3.12 -18.67 -11.60
C ASP A 110 3.62 -19.41 -12.86
N GLY A 111 4.51 -20.40 -12.68
CA GLY A 111 5.06 -21.19 -13.79
C GLY A 111 4.02 -21.99 -14.60
N ARG A 112 2.80 -22.19 -14.08
CA ARG A 112 1.68 -22.85 -14.75
C ARG A 112 0.74 -21.86 -15.44
N GLY A 113 0.93 -20.57 -15.24
CA GLY A 113 0.11 -19.49 -15.77
C GLY A 113 -1.12 -19.17 -14.92
N ASN A 114 -1.13 -19.53 -13.64
CA ASN A 114 -2.13 -19.01 -12.70
C ASN A 114 -1.67 -17.65 -12.18
N MET A 115 -2.58 -16.70 -12.06
CA MET A 115 -2.30 -15.41 -11.43
C MET A 115 -2.35 -15.55 -9.91
N ILE A 116 -1.24 -15.26 -9.24
CA ILE A 116 -1.15 -15.18 -7.78
C ILE A 116 -1.35 -13.72 -7.40
N ALA A 117 -2.47 -13.42 -6.74
CA ALA A 117 -2.93 -12.06 -6.48
C ALA A 117 -2.98 -11.78 -4.97
N ALA A 118 -2.36 -10.68 -4.54
CA ALA A 118 -2.46 -10.13 -3.20
C ALA A 118 -3.67 -9.21 -3.13
N ASP A 119 -4.77 -9.72 -2.60
CA ASP A 119 -6.02 -9.00 -2.39
C ASP A 119 -6.06 -8.42 -0.96
N ALA A 120 -6.14 -7.10 -0.85
CA ALA A 120 -6.11 -6.39 0.43
C ALA A 120 -7.33 -6.67 1.33
N VAL A 121 -8.39 -7.26 0.78
CA VAL A 121 -9.62 -7.62 1.51
C VAL A 121 -9.70 -9.14 1.73
N LYS A 122 -9.27 -9.94 0.74
CA LYS A 122 -9.45 -11.40 0.76
C LYS A 122 -8.22 -12.19 1.19
N GLY A 123 -7.03 -11.60 1.15
CA GLY A 123 -5.76 -12.30 1.36
C GLY A 123 -5.10 -12.71 0.04
N LEU A 124 -4.34 -13.81 0.07
CA LEU A 124 -3.63 -14.32 -1.09
C LEU A 124 -4.52 -15.25 -1.92
N LEU A 125 -4.74 -14.90 -3.18
CA LEU A 125 -5.58 -15.64 -4.11
C LEU A 125 -4.73 -16.29 -5.21
N SER A 126 -5.18 -17.42 -5.72
CA SER A 126 -4.75 -18.01 -6.98
C SER A 126 -5.92 -17.99 -7.96
N ILE A 127 -5.72 -17.41 -9.13
CA ILE A 127 -6.71 -17.32 -10.21
C ILE A 127 -6.21 -18.18 -11.37
N SER A 128 -6.95 -19.24 -11.68
CA SER A 128 -6.57 -20.15 -12.77
C SER A 128 -6.77 -19.53 -14.15
N ARG A 129 -6.22 -20.18 -15.18
CA ARG A 129 -6.43 -19.80 -16.59
C ARG A 129 -7.91 -19.86 -17.01
N ASP A 130 -8.70 -20.70 -16.35
CA ASP A 130 -10.14 -20.84 -16.53
C ASP A 130 -10.94 -19.89 -15.61
N LYS A 131 -10.26 -18.88 -15.05
CA LYS A 131 -10.83 -17.83 -14.19
C LYS A 131 -11.47 -18.36 -12.89
N GLN A 132 -10.97 -19.48 -12.36
CA GLN A 132 -11.37 -19.97 -11.05
C GLN A 132 -10.54 -19.33 -9.95
N ILE A 133 -11.19 -18.73 -8.96
CA ILE A 133 -10.54 -18.08 -7.83
C ILE A 133 -10.44 -19.07 -6.67
N THR A 134 -9.23 -19.27 -6.15
CA THR A 134 -8.96 -20.09 -4.96
C THR A 134 -8.26 -19.23 -3.92
N LEU A 135 -8.75 -19.22 -2.68
CA LEU A 135 -8.04 -18.65 -1.55
C LEU A 135 -6.85 -19.56 -1.20
N LEU A 136 -5.63 -19.02 -1.28
CA LEU A 136 -4.43 -19.73 -0.84
C LEU A 136 -4.23 -19.57 0.66
N THR A 137 -4.36 -18.33 1.15
CA THR A 137 -4.35 -18.04 2.59
C THR A 137 -4.88 -16.64 2.87
N ASP A 138 -5.59 -16.48 3.97
CA ASP A 138 -5.98 -15.19 4.56
C ASP A 138 -5.33 -14.94 5.93
N LYS A 139 -4.47 -15.86 6.40
CA LYS A 139 -3.86 -15.82 7.74
C LYS A 139 -2.41 -16.30 7.76
N VAL A 140 -1.64 -15.79 8.71
CA VAL A 140 -0.28 -16.24 9.02
C VAL A 140 -0.18 -16.40 10.53
N TYR A 141 0.22 -17.58 11.01
CA TYR A 141 0.25 -17.92 12.45
C TYR A 141 -1.07 -17.65 13.20
N GLY A 142 -2.21 -17.75 12.51
CA GLY A 142 -3.53 -17.48 13.07
C GLY A 142 -3.98 -16.02 12.98
N ASP A 143 -3.07 -15.09 12.68
CA ASP A 143 -3.38 -13.68 12.50
C ASP A 143 -3.86 -13.38 11.07
N PRO A 144 -4.93 -12.59 10.87
CA PRO A 144 -5.37 -12.17 9.55
C PRO A 144 -4.30 -11.39 8.80
N ILE A 145 -4.14 -11.69 7.51
CA ILE A 145 -3.44 -10.82 6.57
C ILE A 145 -4.30 -9.57 6.38
N ARG A 146 -3.81 -8.43 6.87
CA ARG A 146 -4.49 -7.13 6.77
C ARG A 146 -3.97 -6.35 5.57
N TYR A 147 -4.63 -5.22 5.30
CA TYR A 147 -4.23 -4.23 4.31
C TYR A 147 -2.72 -3.94 4.42
N ALA A 148 -1.99 -4.25 3.36
CA ALA A 148 -0.57 -3.97 3.21
C ALA A 148 -0.39 -2.91 2.13
#